data_AF-A0A1B7U7I4-F1
#
_entry.id   AF-A0A1B7U7I4-F1
#
_cell.length_a   1.000
_cell.length_b   1.000
_cell.length_c   1.000
_cell.angle_alpha   90.00
_cell.angle_beta   90.00
_cell.angle_gamma   90.00
#
_symmetry.space_group_name_H-M   'P 1'
#
loop_
_entity.id
_entity.type
_entity.pdbx_description
1 polymer ?
#
loop_
_entity_poly.entity_id
_entity_poly.type
_entity_poly.pdbx_seq_one_letter_code
_entity_poly.pdbx_strand_id
1 'polypeptide(L)'
;MEHAVRFESAIAALNGGDTIMYTGWEMTATRLRMHSHSEAVLHRWDLVGDDDISIRLLSDPAMVTHALAAFDALPALAESGRWRDVGVMSRPVALRRRGRPDVVVTPGKGLSATPADAGMLLELAHHELPLVLWGRCPSRLRDPSASAETLDDVLRRLVFDA
;
A
#
# COMPACT_ATOMS: atom_id res chain seq x y z
N MET A 1 16.77 -12.00 15.22
CA MET A 1 17.87 -11.58 14.31
C MET A 1 18.30 -12.73 13.41
N GLU A 2 18.56 -13.92 13.95
CA GLU A 2 18.96 -15.12 13.19
C GLU A 2 18.09 -15.41 11.95
N HIS A 3 16.75 -15.39 12.08
CA HIS A 3 15.86 -15.65 10.94
C HIS A 3 15.94 -14.59 9.83
N ALA A 4 16.15 -13.32 10.17
CA ALA A 4 16.31 -12.26 9.17
C ALA A 4 17.63 -12.42 8.42
N VAL A 5 18.72 -12.73 9.13
CA VAL A 5 20.02 -13.02 8.50
C VAL A 5 19.93 -14.26 7.61
N ARG A 6 19.27 -15.32 8.08
CA ARG A 6 19.07 -16.54 7.29
C ARG A 6 18.27 -16.26 6.01
N PHE A 7 17.23 -15.44 6.10
CA PHE A 7 16.40 -15.04 4.96
C PHE A 7 17.22 -14.25 3.93
N GLU A 8 17.95 -13.22 4.36
CA GLU A 8 18.78 -12.41 3.46
C GLU A 8 19.86 -13.24 2.77
N SER A 9 20.52 -14.14 3.51
CA SER A 9 21.51 -15.07 2.96
C SER A 9 20.91 -16.03 1.95
N ALA A 10 19.71 -16.56 2.22
CA ALA A 10 19.01 -17.45 1.30
C ALA A 10 18.63 -16.73 0.00
N ILE A 11 18.14 -15.49 0.08
CA ILE A 11 17.85 -14.68 -1.11
C ILE A 11 19.14 -14.36 -1.89
N ALA A 12 20.22 -14.02 -1.19
CA ALA A 12 21.50 -13.71 -1.83
C ALA A 12 22.10 -14.90 -2.59
N ALA A 13 21.73 -16.13 -2.22
CA ALA A 13 22.17 -17.36 -2.87
C ALA A 13 21.36 -17.74 -4.13
N LEU A 14 20.23 -17.06 -4.40
CA LEU A 14 19.43 -17.30 -5.60
C LEU A 14 20.10 -16.70 -6.84
N ASN A 15 20.00 -17.40 -7.97
CA ASN A 15 20.47 -16.88 -9.25
C ASN A 15 19.51 -15.83 -9.80
N GLY A 16 19.99 -14.98 -10.72
CA GLY A 16 19.19 -13.88 -11.26
C GLY A 16 17.92 -14.29 -12.04
N GLY A 17 17.86 -15.54 -12.51
CA GLY A 17 16.69 -16.10 -13.19
C GLY A 17 15.74 -16.89 -12.28
N ASP A 18 16.12 -17.12 -11.02
CA ASP A 18 15.31 -17.93 -10.11
C ASP A 18 14.10 -17.12 -9.65
N THR A 19 12.93 -17.77 -9.69
CA THR A 19 11.67 -17.21 -9.17
C THR A 19 11.10 -18.08 -8.06
N ILE A 20 10.37 -17.43 -7.15
CA ILE A 20 9.67 -18.08 -6.04
C ILE A 20 8.23 -17.62 -6.06
N MET A 21 7.29 -18.57 -5.97
CA MET A 21 5.89 -18.26 -5.71
C MET A 21 5.72 -17.85 -4.25
N TYR A 22 5.37 -16.59 -4.03
CA TYR A 22 5.10 -16.06 -2.70
C TYR A 22 3.69 -15.46 -2.68
N THR A 23 2.80 -16.05 -1.87
CA THR A 23 1.41 -15.59 -1.69
C THR A 23 0.62 -15.40 -3.00
N GLY A 24 0.92 -16.23 -4.01
CA GLY A 24 0.28 -16.17 -5.33
C GLY A 24 0.95 -15.24 -6.34
N TRP A 25 2.04 -14.56 -5.98
CA TRP A 25 2.84 -13.75 -6.89
C TRP A 25 4.20 -14.38 -7.14
N GLU A 26 4.55 -14.58 -8.41
CA GLU A 26 5.89 -14.97 -8.80
C GLU A 26 6.88 -13.82 -8.60
N MET A 27 7.88 -14.05 -7.75
CA MET A 27 8.87 -13.05 -7.37
C MET A 27 10.29 -13.50 -7.70
N THR A 28 11.08 -12.59 -8.28
CA THR A 28 12.54 -12.73 -8.32
C THR A 28 13.13 -12.51 -6.93
N ALA A 29 14.39 -12.91 -6.73
CA ALA A 29 15.14 -12.63 -5.50
C ALA A 29 15.10 -11.15 -5.10
N THR A 30 15.32 -10.24 -6.05
CA THR A 30 15.26 -8.79 -5.82
C THR A 30 13.87 -8.33 -5.35
N ARG A 31 12.80 -8.85 -5.97
CA ARG A 31 11.43 -8.51 -5.59
C ARG A 31 11.08 -9.06 -4.21
N LEU A 32 11.49 -10.29 -3.90
CA LEU A 32 11.24 -10.89 -2.59
C LEU A 32 11.96 -10.13 -1.47
N ARG A 33 13.20 -9.66 -1.72
CA ARG A 33 13.91 -8.78 -0.79
C ARG A 33 13.15 -7.46 -0.57
N MET A 34 12.71 -6.82 -1.65
CA MET A 34 11.94 -5.59 -1.56
C MET A 34 10.60 -5.81 -0.83
N HIS A 35 9.95 -6.95 -1.05
CA HIS A 35 8.72 -7.33 -0.34
C HIS A 35 8.96 -7.48 1.16
N SER A 36 10.00 -8.22 1.57
CA SER A 36 10.35 -8.34 2.98
C SER A 36 10.75 -7.01 3.62
N HIS A 37 11.47 -6.14 2.89
CA HIS A 37 11.77 -4.78 3.34
C HIS A 37 10.48 -3.97 3.55
N SER A 38 9.55 -4.03 2.60
CA SER A 38 8.23 -3.39 2.68
C SER A 38 7.47 -3.82 3.93
N GLU A 39 7.38 -5.12 4.21
CA GLU A 39 6.74 -5.65 5.42
C GLU A 39 7.40 -5.11 6.70
N ALA A 40 8.73 -5.09 6.75
CA ALA A 40 9.45 -4.58 7.91
C ALA A 40 9.21 -3.08 8.15
N VAL A 41 9.13 -2.28 7.08
CA VAL A 41 8.81 -0.85 7.15
C VAL A 41 7.38 -0.63 7.62
N LEU A 42 6.42 -1.38 7.08
CA LEU A 42 5.02 -1.30 7.46
C LEU A 42 4.80 -1.70 8.94
N HIS A 43 5.43 -2.78 9.39
CA HIS A 43 5.35 -3.22 10.78
C HIS A 43 6.09 -2.30 11.75
N ARG A 44 7.15 -1.63 11.32
CA ARG A 44 7.72 -0.54 12.11
C ARG A 44 6.67 0.54 12.34
N TRP A 45 5.99 0.97 11.28
CA TRP A 45 4.94 1.97 11.42
C TRP A 45 3.79 1.48 12.30
N ASP A 46 3.40 0.21 12.20
CA ASP A 46 2.37 -0.38 13.08
C ASP A 46 2.74 -0.26 14.57
N LEU A 47 4.04 -0.34 14.90
CA LEU A 47 4.55 -0.30 16.27
C LEU A 47 4.86 1.11 16.78
N VAL A 48 5.39 1.97 15.91
CA VAL A 48 5.98 3.27 16.29
C VAL A 48 5.17 4.45 15.78
N GLY A 49 4.38 4.26 14.73
CA GLY A 49 3.63 5.32 14.06
C GLY A 49 4.51 6.22 13.18
N ASP A 50 4.09 7.47 13.09
CA ASP A 50 4.60 8.48 12.14
C ASP A 50 5.92 9.15 12.60
N ASP A 51 6.85 8.39 13.15
CA ASP A 51 8.17 8.94 13.49
C ASP A 51 9.01 9.26 12.24
N ASP A 52 10.05 10.07 12.40
CA ASP A 52 10.90 10.52 11.30
C ASP A 52 11.47 9.36 10.47
N ILE A 53 11.73 8.23 11.11
CA ILE A 53 12.25 7.03 10.44
C ILE A 53 11.16 6.38 9.58
N SER A 54 9.97 6.15 10.12
CA SER A 54 8.82 5.61 9.38
C SER A 54 8.47 6.50 8.19
N ILE A 55 8.38 7.82 8.41
CA ILE A 55 8.09 8.79 7.34
C ILE A 55 9.15 8.70 6.24
N ARG A 56 10.43 8.65 6.60
CA ARG A 56 11.53 8.58 5.63
C ARG A 56 11.48 7.27 4.82
N LEU A 57 11.32 6.12 5.49
CA LEU A 57 11.31 4.82 4.83
C LEU A 57 10.08 4.64 3.93
N LEU A 58 8.91 5.04 4.40
CA LEU A 58 7.66 4.98 3.62
C LEU A 58 7.65 5.95 2.44
N SER A 59 8.39 7.07 2.53
CA SER A 59 8.52 8.04 1.43
C SER A 59 9.51 7.61 0.35
N ASP A 60 10.23 6.49 0.53
CA ASP A 60 11.16 5.98 -0.48
C ASP A 60 10.40 5.65 -1.78
N PRO A 61 10.82 6.19 -2.95
CA PRO A 61 10.20 5.85 -4.23
C PRO A 61 10.13 4.34 -4.51
N ALA A 62 11.12 3.55 -4.07
CA ALA A 62 11.11 2.10 -4.23
C ALA A 62 9.97 1.45 -3.42
N MET A 63 9.67 1.98 -2.22
CA MET A 63 8.54 1.55 -1.40
C MET A 63 7.21 1.80 -2.11
N VAL A 64 7.06 2.99 -2.70
CA VAL A 64 5.86 3.36 -3.48
C VAL A 64 5.69 2.45 -4.70
N THR A 65 6.74 2.26 -5.50
CA THR A 65 6.70 1.40 -6.69
C THR A 65 6.33 -0.04 -6.31
N HIS A 66 6.91 -0.54 -5.21
CA HIS A 66 6.59 -1.87 -4.70
C HIS A 66 5.14 -1.98 -4.22
N ALA A 67 4.63 -1.00 -3.47
CA ALA A 67 3.24 -1.02 -2.99
C ALA A 67 2.22 -1.06 -4.13
N LEU A 68 2.44 -0.30 -5.21
CA LEU A 68 1.59 -0.34 -6.40
C LEU A 68 1.64 -1.72 -7.09
N ALA A 69 2.83 -2.28 -7.27
CA ALA A 69 2.99 -3.59 -7.88
C ALA A 69 2.37 -4.71 -7.04
N ALA A 70 2.54 -4.64 -5.71
CA ALA A 70 1.94 -5.55 -4.75
C ALA A 70 0.42 -5.48 -4.78
N PHE A 71 -0.14 -4.27 -4.85
CA PHE A 71 -1.59 -4.05 -4.96
C PHE A 71 -2.20 -4.74 -6.18
N ASP A 72 -1.51 -4.73 -7.32
CA ASP A 72 -1.99 -5.40 -8.54
C ASP A 72 -1.74 -6.90 -8.57
N ALA A 73 -0.65 -7.36 -7.99
CA ALA A 73 -0.16 -8.71 -8.22
C ALA A 73 -0.42 -9.69 -7.09
N LEU A 74 -0.74 -9.24 -5.87
CA LEU A 74 -0.98 -10.12 -4.71
C LEU A 74 -2.47 -10.42 -4.54
N PRO A 75 -2.96 -11.62 -4.89
CA PRO A 75 -4.36 -11.99 -4.65
C PRO A 75 -4.66 -12.09 -3.16
N ALA A 76 -3.65 -12.41 -2.34
CA ALA A 76 -3.76 -12.51 -0.89
C ALA A 76 -3.88 -11.14 -0.18
N LEU A 77 -3.61 -10.03 -0.89
CA LEU A 77 -3.76 -8.71 -0.31
C LEU A 77 -5.26 -8.37 -0.23
N ALA A 78 -5.88 -8.74 0.90
CA ALA A 78 -7.31 -8.51 1.16
C ALA A 78 -7.71 -7.05 0.93
N GLU A 79 -6.79 -6.12 1.20
CA GLU A 79 -7.00 -4.70 0.91
C GLU A 79 -7.25 -4.43 -0.57
N SER A 80 -6.40 -4.92 -1.47
CA SER A 80 -6.61 -4.76 -2.91
C SER A 80 -7.95 -5.32 -3.35
N GLY A 81 -8.35 -6.46 -2.77
CA GLY A 81 -9.70 -7.01 -2.95
C GLY A 81 -10.80 -6.03 -2.54
N ARG A 82 -10.71 -5.44 -1.34
CA ARG A 82 -11.69 -4.47 -0.83
C ARG A 82 -11.83 -3.23 -1.70
N TRP A 83 -10.72 -2.62 -2.12
CA TRP A 83 -10.74 -1.45 -3.00
C TRP A 83 -11.34 -1.76 -4.38
N ARG A 84 -11.25 -3.02 -4.83
CA ARG A 84 -11.86 -3.49 -6.07
C ARG A 84 -13.30 -3.99 -5.88
N ASP A 85 -13.78 -4.13 -4.65
CA ASP A 85 -15.12 -4.63 -4.38
C ASP A 85 -16.15 -3.53 -4.64
N VAL A 86 -16.99 -3.73 -5.66
CA VAL A 86 -18.08 -2.81 -6.05
C VAL A 86 -19.17 -2.68 -4.99
N GLY A 87 -19.27 -3.64 -4.07
CA GLY A 87 -20.18 -3.59 -2.92
C GLY A 87 -19.67 -2.73 -1.77
N VAL A 88 -18.35 -2.51 -1.71
CA VAL A 88 -17.71 -1.64 -0.71
C VAL A 88 -17.53 -0.23 -1.28
N MET A 89 -16.99 -0.12 -2.49
CA MET A 89 -16.73 1.15 -3.18
C MET A 89 -17.51 1.21 -4.49
N SER A 90 -18.38 2.21 -4.65
CA SER A 90 -19.22 2.37 -5.83
C SER A 90 -18.66 3.34 -6.88
N ARG A 91 -17.62 4.12 -6.54
CA ARG A 91 -17.04 5.17 -7.38
C ARG A 91 -15.51 5.09 -7.37
N PRO A 92 -14.82 5.53 -8.44
CA PRO A 92 -13.36 5.62 -8.45
C PRO A 92 -12.83 6.63 -7.42
N VAL A 93 -11.71 6.31 -6.79
CA VAL A 93 -11.01 7.18 -5.83
C VAL A 93 -9.65 7.58 -6.41
N ALA A 94 -9.38 8.88 -6.52
CA ALA A 94 -8.07 9.42 -6.85
C ALA A 94 -7.23 9.60 -5.58
N LEU A 95 -6.09 8.91 -5.51
CA LEU A 95 -5.07 9.05 -4.49
C LEU A 95 -4.03 10.06 -4.98
N ARG A 96 -4.20 11.32 -4.57
CA ARG A 96 -3.38 12.44 -5.02
C ARG A 96 -2.20 12.68 -4.10
N ARG A 97 -1.03 12.92 -4.69
CA ARG A 97 0.17 13.33 -3.96
C ARG A 97 0.77 14.54 -4.64
N ARG A 98 1.20 15.52 -3.84
CA ARG A 98 1.80 16.76 -4.38
C ARG A 98 3.01 16.45 -5.26
N GLY A 99 3.02 17.01 -6.47
CA GLY A 99 4.14 16.89 -7.41
C GLY A 99 4.32 15.50 -8.05
N ARG A 100 3.35 14.59 -7.92
CA ARG A 100 3.36 13.26 -8.54
C ARG A 100 2.03 13.02 -9.29
N PRO A 101 2.01 12.13 -10.30
CA PRO A 101 0.75 11.71 -10.90
C PRO A 101 -0.18 11.09 -9.85
N ASP A 102 -1.47 11.37 -10.01
CA ASP A 102 -2.53 10.74 -9.23
C ASP A 102 -2.59 9.24 -9.56
N VAL A 103 -2.95 8.45 -8.56
CA VAL A 103 -3.23 7.03 -8.72
C VAL A 103 -4.72 6.84 -8.51
N VAL A 104 -5.43 6.38 -9.53
CA VAL A 104 -6.88 6.14 -9.44
C VAL A 104 -7.14 4.68 -9.16
N VAL A 105 -7.88 4.40 -8.09
CA VAL A 105 -8.39 3.05 -7.79
C VAL A 105 -9.82 2.97 -8.27
N THR A 106 -10.08 2.11 -9.25
CA THR A 106 -11.42 1.90 -9.82
C THR A 106 -12.00 0.57 -9.34
N PRO A 107 -13.16 0.58 -8.67
CA PRO A 107 -13.85 -0.65 -8.28
C PRO A 107 -14.05 -1.59 -9.47
N GLY A 108 -13.82 -2.88 -9.26
CA GLY A 108 -13.85 -3.94 -10.27
C GLY A 108 -12.72 -3.94 -11.30
N LYS A 109 -11.91 -2.87 -11.39
CA LYS A 109 -10.86 -2.73 -12.42
C LYS A 109 -9.43 -2.61 -11.86
N GLY A 110 -9.25 -2.07 -10.65
CA GLY A 110 -7.93 -1.88 -10.04
C GLY A 110 -7.31 -0.51 -10.31
N LEU A 111 -5.98 -0.43 -10.39
CA LEU A 111 -5.24 0.82 -10.52
C LEU A 111 -5.24 1.37 -11.95
N SER A 112 -5.31 2.69 -12.07
CA SER A 112 -5.15 3.45 -13.31
C SER A 112 -4.36 4.73 -13.07
N ALA A 113 -3.49 5.09 -14.02
CA ALA A 113 -2.74 6.35 -14.00
C ALA A 113 -3.51 7.51 -14.67
N THR A 114 -4.64 7.21 -15.31
CA THR A 114 -5.45 8.22 -15.97
C THR A 114 -6.33 8.90 -14.94
N PRO A 115 -6.37 10.24 -14.87
CA PRO A 115 -7.46 10.93 -14.20
C PRO A 115 -8.73 10.67 -15.01
N ALA A 116 -9.39 9.55 -14.72
CA ALA A 116 -10.81 9.46 -14.96
C ALA A 116 -11.47 10.54 -14.10
N ASP A 117 -12.71 10.88 -14.43
CA ASP A 117 -13.60 11.68 -13.58
C ASP A 117 -13.77 10.96 -12.23
N ALA A 118 -12.74 11.07 -11.38
CA ALA A 118 -12.60 10.30 -10.17
C ALA A 118 -13.58 10.90 -9.20
N GLY A 119 -14.64 10.15 -8.92
CA GLY A 119 -15.77 10.65 -8.14
C GLY A 119 -15.39 11.09 -6.73
N MET A 120 -14.24 10.64 -6.22
CA MET A 120 -13.68 11.01 -4.91
C MET A 120 -12.18 11.29 -5.01
N LEU A 121 -11.71 12.25 -4.21
CA LEU A 121 -10.30 12.63 -4.11
C LEU A 121 -9.82 12.44 -2.67
N LEU A 122 -8.73 11.71 -2.49
CA LEU A 122 -8.01 11.59 -1.24
C LEU A 122 -6.60 12.15 -1.40
N GLU A 123 -6.32 13.27 -0.74
CA GLU A 123 -4.98 13.86 -0.73
C GLU A 123 -4.09 13.17 0.30
N LEU A 124 -2.90 12.76 -0.14
CA LEU A 124 -1.92 11.99 0.61
C LEU A 124 -0.54 12.66 0.61
N ALA A 125 0.12 12.62 1.75
CA ALA A 125 1.57 12.80 1.85
C ALA A 125 2.29 11.58 1.23
N HIS A 126 3.58 11.74 0.92
CA HIS A 126 4.33 10.69 0.21
C HIS A 126 4.37 9.35 0.96
N HIS A 127 4.54 9.37 2.28
CA HIS A 127 4.59 8.18 3.13
C HIS A 127 3.22 7.52 3.33
N GLU A 128 2.12 8.21 3.06
CA GLU A 128 0.78 7.71 3.33
C GLU A 128 0.24 6.80 2.23
N LEU A 129 0.70 6.96 0.98
CA LEU A 129 0.23 6.11 -0.10
C LEU A 129 0.56 4.62 0.12
N PRO A 130 1.80 4.22 0.47
CA PRO A 130 2.06 2.83 0.81
C PRO A 130 1.17 2.34 1.95
N LEU A 131 0.91 3.15 2.99
CA LEU A 131 0.02 2.76 4.09
C LEU A 131 -1.38 2.44 3.58
N VAL A 132 -1.98 3.36 2.81
CA VAL A 132 -3.34 3.23 2.26
C VAL A 132 -3.46 2.01 1.35
N LEU A 133 -2.50 1.79 0.44
CA LEU A 133 -2.51 0.61 -0.46
C LEU A 133 -2.38 -0.71 0.28
N TRP A 134 -1.83 -0.69 1.49
CA TRP A 134 -1.69 -1.84 2.39
C TRP A 134 -2.75 -1.88 3.50
N GLY A 135 -3.78 -1.02 3.42
CA GLY A 135 -4.95 -1.08 4.31
C GLY A 135 -4.78 -0.40 5.65
N ARG A 136 -3.70 0.36 5.81
CA ARG A 136 -3.43 1.12 7.04
C ARG A 136 -4.02 2.52 6.90
N CYS A 137 -4.63 3.01 7.97
CA CYS A 137 -5.15 4.36 8.03
C CYS A 137 -4.07 5.30 8.60
N PRO A 138 -3.51 6.23 7.79
CA PRO A 138 -2.63 7.28 8.29
C PRO A 138 -3.27 8.09 9.41
N SER A 139 -2.49 8.47 10.42
CA SER A 139 -3.01 9.22 11.58
C SER A 139 -3.69 10.53 11.19
N ARG A 140 -3.18 11.21 10.15
CA ARG A 140 -3.73 12.47 9.64
C ARG A 140 -5.14 12.33 9.04
N LEU A 141 -5.48 11.16 8.53
CA LEU A 141 -6.81 10.90 7.95
C LEU A 141 -7.85 10.56 9.01
N ARG A 142 -7.40 10.17 10.22
CA ARG A 142 -8.28 9.78 11.31
C ARG A 142 -9.00 10.98 11.90
N ASP A 143 -10.26 10.81 12.24
CA ASP A 143 -11.01 11.71 13.09
C ASP A 143 -10.38 11.73 14.49
N PRO A 144 -9.89 12.89 14.98
CA PRO A 144 -9.27 13.01 16.29
C PRO A 144 -10.22 12.67 17.45
N SER A 145 -11.53 12.71 17.21
CA SER A 145 -12.58 12.38 18.18
C SER A 145 -13.00 10.91 18.15
N ALA A 146 -12.61 10.17 17.11
CA ALA A 146 -12.85 8.73 17.00
C ALA A 146 -11.77 7.94 17.75
N SER A 147 -12.16 6.93 18.52
CA SER A 147 -11.24 6.14 19.34
C SER A 147 -10.41 5.13 18.54
N ALA A 148 -10.88 4.68 17.37
CA ALA A 148 -10.18 3.72 16.50
C ALA A 148 -10.72 3.71 15.06
N GLU A 149 -10.53 4.80 14.31
CA GLU A 149 -10.95 4.85 12.90
C GLU A 149 -10.03 3.98 12.02
N THR A 150 -10.65 3.11 11.21
CA THR A 150 -10.00 2.29 10.18
C THR A 150 -10.01 2.99 8.82
N LEU A 151 -9.25 2.45 7.85
CA LEU A 151 -9.30 2.99 6.49
C LEU A 151 -10.70 2.85 5.88
N ASP A 152 -11.42 1.78 6.19
CA ASP A 152 -12.81 1.59 5.72
C ASP A 152 -13.74 2.67 6.26
N ASP A 153 -13.55 3.12 7.50
CA ASP A 153 -14.36 4.19 8.08
C ASP A 153 -14.09 5.52 7.36
N VAL A 154 -12.82 5.83 7.07
CA VAL A 154 -12.42 7.00 6.27
C VAL A 154 -13.04 6.94 4.87
N LEU A 155 -12.96 5.78 4.20
CA LEU A 155 -13.52 5.61 2.86
C LEU A 155 -15.03 5.74 2.86
N ARG A 156 -15.73 5.19 3.86
CA ARG A 156 -17.18 5.38 4.01
C ARG A 156 -17.53 6.85 4.21
N ARG A 157 -16.80 7.58 5.05
CA ARG A 157 -17.01 9.03 5.24
C ARG A 157 -16.86 9.81 3.94
N LEU A 158 -15.82 9.52 3.15
CA LEU A 158 -15.64 10.12 1.81
C LEU A 158 -16.78 9.81 0.85
N VAL A 159 -17.43 8.64 0.97
CA VAL A 159 -18.59 8.26 0.16
C VAL A 159 -19.86 8.98 0.60
N PHE A 160 -20.05 9.23 1.91
CA PHE A 160 -21.27 9.83 2.46
C PHE A 160 -21.23 11.38 2.53
N ASP A 161 -20.04 11.98 2.57
CA ASP A 161 -19.86 13.44 2.58
C ASP A 161 -19.86 14.07 1.16
N ALA A 162 -20.08 13.26 0.10
CA ALA A 162 -20.01 13.65 -1.31
C ALA A 162 -21.36 13.72 -2.03
#